data_AF-A0A352FW30-F1
#
_entry.id   AF-A0A352FW30-F1
#
_cell.length_a   1.000
_cell.length_b   1.000
_cell.length_c   1.000
_cell.angle_alpha   90.00
_cell.angle_beta   90.00
_cell.angle_gamma   90.00
#
_symmetry.space_group_name_H-M   'P 1'
#
loop_
_entity.id
_entity.type
_entity.pdbx_description
1 polymer ?
#
loop_
_entity_poly.entity_id
_entity_poly.type
_entity_poly.pdbx_seq_one_letter_code
_entity_poly.pdbx_strand_id
1 'polypeptide(L)'
;MRAQTEQPLPHERTLDVRPIELQTENGFSIVRQWEAEQKPPPSDGTFAFIVRNPNCEERRIIVAVADNLVARTQFQAAGRPRLSGDYWIYCAERRLANHLWENEDFPPNDRIRIEELEREDLLVALRWQRSPPF
;
A
#
# COMPACT_ATOMS: atom_id res chain seq x y z
N MET A 1 30.14 -47.14 -23.86
CA MET A 1 30.18 -45.69 -23.57
C MET A 1 29.42 -44.94 -24.65
N ARG A 2 28.21 -44.42 -24.36
CA ARG A 2 27.62 -43.23 -24.98
C ARG A 2 26.63 -42.66 -23.96
N ALA A 3 27.03 -41.57 -23.31
CA ALA A 3 26.17 -40.75 -22.47
C ALA A 3 25.37 -39.82 -23.39
N GLN A 4 24.06 -39.77 -23.22
CA GLN A 4 23.21 -38.75 -23.85
C GLN A 4 22.19 -38.24 -22.85
N THR A 5 22.57 -37.10 -22.27
CA THR A 5 21.77 -35.89 -22.12
C THR A 5 20.52 -35.96 -21.24
N GLU A 6 20.71 -35.75 -19.94
CA GLU A 6 19.68 -35.14 -19.09
C GLU A 6 19.36 -33.75 -19.65
N GLN A 7 18.15 -33.60 -20.19
CA GLN A 7 17.57 -32.29 -20.47
C GLN A 7 17.07 -31.71 -19.14
N PRO A 8 17.49 -30.50 -18.72
CA PRO A 8 16.89 -29.86 -17.57
C PRO A 8 15.49 -29.35 -17.91
N LEU A 9 14.50 -29.73 -17.10
CA LEU A 9 13.13 -29.22 -17.12
C LEU A 9 13.11 -27.69 -16.94
N PRO A 10 12.48 -26.90 -17.83
CA PRO A 10 12.30 -25.48 -17.60
C PRO A 10 10.88 -25.22 -17.11
N HIS A 11 10.55 -25.54 -15.86
CA HIS A 11 9.28 -25.13 -15.24
C HIS A 11 9.52 -24.38 -13.93
N GLU A 12 10.50 -23.50 -13.89
CA GLU A 12 10.38 -22.32 -13.04
C GLU A 12 9.30 -21.45 -13.66
N ARG A 13 8.04 -21.69 -13.25
CA ARG A 13 7.00 -20.68 -13.39
C ARG A 13 7.47 -19.52 -12.51
N THR A 14 8.20 -18.57 -13.09
CA THR A 14 8.20 -17.21 -12.58
C THR A 14 6.72 -16.83 -12.54
N LEU A 15 6.13 -16.91 -11.35
CA LEU A 15 4.83 -16.30 -11.12
C LEU A 15 5.06 -14.84 -11.50
N ASP A 16 4.52 -14.45 -12.64
CA ASP A 16 4.43 -13.06 -13.04
C ASP A 16 3.44 -12.46 -12.03
N VAL A 17 3.95 -12.13 -10.84
CA VAL A 17 3.17 -11.59 -9.73
C VAL A 17 2.79 -10.20 -10.17
N ARG A 18 1.68 -10.11 -10.90
CA ARG A 18 1.08 -8.84 -11.23
C ARG A 18 0.75 -8.13 -9.92
N PRO A 19 1.10 -6.84 -9.79
CA PRO A 19 0.78 -6.10 -8.60
C PRO A 19 -0.74 -6.07 -8.39
N ILE A 20 -1.16 -6.00 -7.13
CA ILE A 20 -2.59 -5.95 -6.82
C ILE A 20 -3.12 -4.57 -7.21
N GLU A 21 -4.20 -4.55 -7.99
CA GLU A 21 -4.89 -3.33 -8.40
C GLU A 21 -6.16 -3.17 -7.56
N LEU A 22 -6.23 -2.08 -6.80
CA LEU A 22 -7.45 -1.66 -6.12
C LEU A 22 -8.26 -0.78 -7.08
N GLN A 23 -9.50 -1.20 -7.36
CA GLN A 23 -10.41 -0.43 -8.20
C GLN A 23 -11.47 0.25 -7.33
N THR A 24 -11.65 1.56 -7.55
CA THR A 24 -12.75 2.31 -6.96
C THR A 24 -14.00 2.15 -7.85
N GLU A 25 -15.19 2.32 -7.26
CA GLU A 25 -16.45 2.20 -8.00
C GLU A 25 -16.60 3.28 -9.10
N ASN A 26 -15.91 4.42 -8.97
CA ASN A 26 -15.90 5.50 -9.98
C ASN A 26 -14.83 5.28 -11.06
N GLY A 27 -14.20 4.10 -11.10
CA GLY A 27 -13.34 3.66 -12.20
C GLY A 27 -11.88 4.10 -12.09
N PHE A 28 -11.44 4.60 -10.92
CA PHE A 28 -10.00 4.76 -10.67
C PHE A 28 -9.38 3.41 -10.35
N SER A 29 -8.13 3.27 -10.73
CA SER A 29 -7.29 2.12 -10.43
C SER A 29 -6.07 2.59 -9.66
N ILE A 30 -5.77 1.91 -8.56
CA ILE A 30 -4.68 2.24 -7.65
C ILE A 30 -3.76 1.01 -7.57
N VAL A 31 -2.48 1.22 -7.88
CA VAL A 31 -1.44 0.20 -7.82
C VAL A 31 -0.33 0.67 -6.90
N ARG A 32 0.13 -0.20 -6.00
CA ARG A 32 1.28 0.07 -5.14
C ARG A 32 2.55 0.07 -5.97
N GLN A 33 3.26 1.21 -6.02
CA GLN A 33 4.42 1.36 -6.89
C GLN A 33 5.51 0.32 -6.58
N TRP A 34 5.75 0.01 -5.30
CA TRP A 34 6.75 -0.98 -4.91
C TRP A 34 6.40 -2.40 -5.35
N GLU A 35 5.12 -2.77 -5.40
CA GLU A 35 4.70 -4.08 -5.92
C GLU A 35 4.94 -4.15 -7.44
N ALA A 36 4.59 -3.09 -8.17
CA ALA A 36 4.84 -3.00 -9.62
C ALA A 36 6.34 -3.06 -9.96
N GLU A 37 7.18 -2.48 -9.10
CA GLU A 37 8.63 -2.47 -9.24
C GLU A 37 9.33 -3.69 -8.61
N GLN A 38 8.58 -4.62 -8.02
CA GLN A 38 9.10 -5.79 -7.29
C GLN A 38 10.09 -5.43 -6.18
N LYS A 39 9.81 -4.34 -5.47
CA LYS A 39 10.57 -3.80 -4.34
C LYS A 39 9.89 -4.09 -3.01
N PRO A 40 10.66 -4.13 -1.90
CA PRO A 40 10.06 -4.25 -0.58
C PRO A 40 9.17 -3.03 -0.27
N PRO A 41 8.12 -3.20 0.55
CA PRO A 41 7.26 -2.10 0.95
C PRO A 41 8.04 -0.99 1.67
N PRO A 42 7.69 0.30 1.42
CA PRO A 42 8.27 1.41 2.16
C PRO A 42 8.03 1.30 3.67
N SER A 43 9.01 1.76 4.45
CA SER A 43 8.94 1.77 5.92
C SER A 43 9.17 3.17 6.52
N ASP A 44 9.36 4.17 5.67
CA ASP A 44 9.61 5.57 6.01
C ASP A 44 8.31 6.38 6.17
N GLY A 45 7.15 5.74 6.10
CA GLY A 45 5.84 6.41 6.17
C GLY A 45 5.48 7.19 4.90
N THR A 46 6.24 7.04 3.81
CA THR A 46 5.94 7.65 2.51
C THR A 46 5.63 6.55 1.49
N PHE A 47 4.40 6.54 0.99
CA PHE A 47 3.89 5.51 0.12
C PHE A 47 3.58 6.11 -1.25
N ALA A 48 4.16 5.51 -2.29
CA ALA A 48 3.93 5.94 -3.65
C ALA A 48 2.98 4.96 -4.36
N PHE A 49 1.94 5.51 -4.98
CA PHE A 49 0.92 4.78 -5.72
C PHE A 49 0.90 5.27 -7.17
N ILE A 50 0.66 4.34 -8.08
CA ILE A 50 0.34 4.62 -9.46
C ILE A 50 -1.18 4.63 -9.54
N VAL A 51 -1.75 5.77 -9.90
CA VAL A 51 -3.21 5.95 -10.01
C VAL A 51 -3.56 6.22 -11.46
N ARG A 52 -4.47 5.44 -12.00
CA ARG A 52 -5.02 5.68 -13.33
C ARG A 52 -6.51 5.97 -13.25
N ASN A 53 -6.94 7.07 -13.86
CA ASN A 53 -8.34 7.49 -13.90
C ASN A 53 -9.13 6.77 -15.02
N PRO A 54 -10.47 6.94 -15.09
CA PRO A 54 -11.30 6.33 -16.12
C PRO A 54 -10.95 6.76 -17.56
N ASN A 55 -10.32 7.92 -17.71
CA ASN A 55 -9.86 8.45 -18.99
C ASN A 55 -8.47 7.93 -19.40
N CYS A 56 -7.95 6.94 -18.67
CA CYS A 56 -6.62 6.33 -18.85
C CYS A 56 -5.44 7.29 -18.61
N GLU A 57 -5.64 8.42 -17.94
CA GLU A 57 -4.55 9.25 -17.44
C GLU A 57 -3.95 8.60 -16.20
N GLU A 58 -2.62 8.46 -16.18
CA GLU A 58 -1.88 7.87 -15.08
C GLU A 58 -1.04 8.92 -14.36
N ARG A 59 -1.07 8.91 -13.03
CA ARG A 59 -0.26 9.77 -12.18
C ARG A 59 0.34 9.02 -11.02
N ARG A 60 1.53 9.45 -10.63
CA ARG A 60 2.21 8.96 -9.44
C ARG A 60 1.79 9.81 -8.25
N ILE A 61 1.00 9.23 -7.35
CA ILE A 61 0.51 9.90 -6.15
C ILE A 61 1.34 9.49 -4.93
N ILE A 62 1.79 10.48 -4.15
CA ILE A 62 2.55 10.25 -2.92
C ILE A 62 1.65 10.49 -1.71
N VAL A 63 1.50 9.48 -0.86
CA VAL A 63 0.80 9.59 0.41
C VAL A 63 1.81 9.50 1.54
N ALA A 64 1.93 10.58 2.33
CA ALA A 64 2.87 10.65 3.44
C ALA A 64 2.15 10.72 4.79
N VAL A 65 2.56 9.88 5.73
CA VAL A 65 2.09 9.92 7.12
C VAL A 65 2.97 10.89 7.90
N ALA A 66 2.35 11.82 8.63
CA ALA A 66 3.11 12.78 9.42
C ALA A 66 3.82 12.12 10.61
N ASP A 67 5.10 12.43 10.83
CA ASP A 67 5.91 11.81 11.89
C ASP A 67 5.30 11.99 13.30
N ASN A 68 4.68 13.15 13.53
CA ASN A 68 3.98 13.44 14.78
C ASN A 68 2.77 12.50 15.00
N LEU A 69 2.09 12.08 13.94
CA LEU A 69 1.00 11.12 14.01
C LEU A 69 1.51 9.72 14.35
N VAL A 70 2.61 9.30 13.73
CA VAL A 70 3.28 8.03 14.03
C VAL A 70 3.75 8.00 15.49
N ALA A 71 4.35 9.10 15.97
CA ALA A 71 4.75 9.23 17.36
C ALA A 71 3.54 9.17 18.32
N ARG A 72 2.49 9.96 18.07
CA ARG A 72 1.28 9.99 18.92
C ARG A 72 0.60 8.64 19.02
N THR A 73 0.45 7.93 17.91
CA THR A 73 -0.15 6.59 17.88
C THR A 73 0.69 5.56 18.64
N GLN A 74 2.03 5.67 18.57
CA GLN A 74 2.93 4.84 19.37
C GLN A 74 2.82 5.13 20.87
N PHE A 75 2.78 6.42 21.27
CA PHE A 75 2.61 6.79 22.68
C PHE A 75 1.27 6.33 23.26
N GLN A 76 0.19 6.46 22.50
CA GLN A 76 -1.15 6.02 22.92
C GLN A 76 -1.28 4.49 23.01
N ALA A 77 -0.44 3.75 22.28
CA ALA A 77 -0.46 2.29 22.27
C ALA A 77 0.12 1.64 23.54
N ALA A 78 0.71 2.40 24.48
CA ALA A 78 1.07 2.00 25.85
C ALA A 78 1.63 0.56 26.01
N GLY A 79 2.62 0.19 25.20
CA GLY A 79 3.31 -1.12 25.27
C GLY A 79 2.78 -2.20 24.33
N ARG A 80 1.83 -1.89 23.45
CA ARG A 80 1.38 -2.78 22.38
C ARG A 80 2.36 -2.79 21.20
N PRO A 81 2.37 -3.87 20.37
CA PRO A 81 3.26 -3.96 19.22
C PRO A 81 3.11 -2.73 18.32
N ARG A 82 4.27 -2.20 17.90
CA ARG A 82 4.38 -1.08 16.97
C ARG A 82 3.53 -1.38 15.74
N LEU A 83 2.66 -0.46 15.34
CA LEU A 83 1.86 -0.61 14.13
C LEU A 83 2.82 -0.89 12.96
N SER A 84 2.58 -2.02 12.26
CA SER A 84 3.47 -2.50 11.21
C SER A 84 3.41 -1.60 9.97
N GLY A 85 4.38 -1.75 9.06
CA GLY A 85 4.35 -1.09 7.75
C GLY A 85 3.03 -1.32 7.02
N ASP A 86 2.48 -2.54 7.11
CA ASP A 86 1.21 -2.91 6.48
C ASP A 86 0.00 -2.11 6.98
N TYR A 87 -0.01 -1.74 8.27
CA TYR A 87 -1.06 -0.87 8.81
C TYR A 87 -1.02 0.51 8.15
N TRP A 88 0.17 1.10 8.04
CA TRP A 88 0.34 2.42 7.43
C TRP A 88 0.09 2.39 5.92
N ILE A 89 0.46 1.30 5.24
CA ILE A 89 0.11 1.06 3.83
C ILE A 89 -1.42 1.03 3.66
N TYR A 90 -2.13 0.30 4.53
CA TYR A 90 -3.60 0.26 4.52
C TYR A 90 -4.21 1.65 4.70
N CYS A 91 -3.75 2.42 5.69
CA CYS A 91 -4.25 3.78 5.93
C CYS A 91 -3.98 4.70 4.73
N ALA A 92 -2.80 4.60 4.12
CA ALA A 92 -2.44 5.39 2.95
C ALA A 92 -3.30 5.07 1.72
N GLU A 93 -3.49 3.79 1.43
CA GLU A 93 -4.31 3.30 0.33
C GLU A 93 -5.78 3.69 0.52
N ARG A 94 -6.33 3.51 1.73
CA ARG A 94 -7.70 3.91 2.07
C ARG A 94 -7.90 5.41 1.92
N ARG A 95 -6.97 6.22 2.43
CA ARG A 95 -7.05 7.69 2.34
C ARG A 95 -7.05 8.16 0.88
N LEU A 96 -6.22 7.53 0.04
CA LEU A 96 -6.18 7.79 -1.38
C LEU A 96 -7.49 7.38 -2.06
N ALA A 97 -7.98 6.17 -1.81
CA ALA A 97 -9.23 5.68 -2.38
C ALA A 97 -10.42 6.58 -2.02
N ASN A 98 -10.52 7.00 -0.75
CA ASN A 98 -11.55 7.94 -0.30
C ASN A 98 -11.44 9.28 -1.04
N HIS A 99 -10.24 9.83 -1.18
CA HIS A 99 -10.05 11.10 -1.88
C HIS A 99 -10.50 11.02 -3.34
N LEU A 100 -10.08 9.98 -4.07
CA LEU A 100 -10.45 9.77 -5.47
C LEU A 100 -11.95 9.53 -5.65
N TRP A 101 -12.59 8.89 -4.68
CA TRP A 101 -14.03 8.70 -4.66
C TRP A 101 -14.79 10.00 -4.41
N GLU A 102 -14.39 10.76 -3.39
CA GLU A 102 -15.11 11.97 -2.95
C GLU A 102 -14.93 13.15 -3.91
N ASN A 103 -13.75 13.28 -4.52
CA ASN A 103 -13.40 14.45 -5.34
C ASN A 103 -13.46 14.15 -6.84
N GLU A 104 -13.56 12.87 -7.23
CA GLU A 104 -13.53 12.40 -8.62
C GLU A 104 -12.33 12.90 -9.44
N ASP A 105 -11.25 13.27 -8.77
CA ASP A 105 -10.03 13.83 -9.36
C ASP A 105 -8.79 13.44 -8.53
N PHE A 106 -7.61 13.64 -9.12
CA PHE A 106 -6.33 13.46 -8.45
C PHE A 106 -6.13 14.51 -7.34
N PRO A 107 -5.41 14.15 -6.27
CA PRO A 107 -5.08 15.12 -5.23
C PRO A 107 -4.18 16.24 -5.75
N PRO A 108 -4.29 17.45 -5.17
CA PRO A 108 -3.47 18.59 -5.57
C PRO A 108 -1.98 18.30 -5.35
N ASN A 109 -1.16 18.65 -6.35
CA ASN A 109 0.29 18.37 -6.37
C ASN A 109 0.64 16.88 -6.29
N ASP A 110 -0.29 16.01 -6.66
CA ASP A 110 -0.15 14.55 -6.62
C ASP A 110 0.25 14.02 -5.23
N ARG A 111 -0.22 14.69 -4.17
CA ARG A 111 0.20 14.44 -2.79
C ARG A 111 -0.96 14.47 -1.80
N ILE A 112 -0.95 13.51 -0.88
CA ILE A 112 -1.83 13.48 0.30
C ILE A 112 -0.96 13.38 1.55
N ARG A 113 -1.28 14.18 2.57
CA ARG A 113 -0.62 14.12 3.87
C ARG A 113 -1.62 13.66 4.93
N ILE A 114 -1.30 12.58 5.64
CA ILE A 114 -2.10 12.06 6.74
C ILE A 114 -1.58 12.66 8.05
N GLU A 115 -2.28 13.67 8.55
CA GLU A 115 -1.93 14.34 9.81
C GLU A 115 -2.77 13.84 10.99
N GLU A 116 -3.93 13.26 10.69
CA GLU A 116 -4.86 12.69 11.66
C GLU A 116 -5.46 11.39 11.12
N LEU A 117 -5.73 10.46 12.04
CA LEU A 117 -6.42 9.20 11.74
C LEU A 117 -7.92 9.38 11.89
N GLU A 118 -8.69 8.80 10.97
CA GLU A 118 -10.15 8.72 11.14
C GLU A 118 -10.51 7.72 12.25
N ARG A 119 -11.75 7.81 12.73
CA ARG A 119 -12.25 6.89 13.75
C ARG A 119 -12.13 5.44 13.28
N GLU A 120 -12.41 5.20 12.01
CA GLU A 120 -12.34 3.92 11.35
C GLU A 120 -10.90 3.37 11.35
N ASP A 121 -9.90 4.22 11.05
CA ASP A 121 -8.49 3.85 11.07
C ASP A 121 -8.02 3.48 12.49
N LEU A 122 -8.52 4.19 13.51
CA LEU A 122 -8.26 3.88 14.91
C LEU A 122 -8.89 2.54 15.33
N LEU A 123 -10.10 2.25 14.87
CA LEU A 123 -10.76 0.97 15.13
C LEU A 123 -10.02 -0.20 14.45
N VAL A 124 -9.54 0.01 13.22
CA VAL A 124 -8.71 -0.97 12.51
C VAL A 124 -7.38 -1.18 13.24
N ALA A 125 -6.74 -0.12 13.72
CA ALA A 125 -5.50 -0.21 14.51
C ALA A 125 -5.67 -1.09 15.75
N LEU A 126 -6.77 -0.90 16.49
CA LEU A 126 -7.09 -1.69 17.67
C LEU A 126 -7.29 -3.17 17.37
N ARG A 127 -7.83 -3.51 16.19
CA ARG A 127 -7.97 -4.90 15.73
C ARG A 127 -6.63 -5.48 15.30
N TRP A 128 -5.81 -4.69 14.61
CA TRP A 128 -4.49 -5.12 14.13
C TRP A 128 -3.55 -5.46 15.28
N GLN A 129 -3.59 -4.70 16.38
CA GLN A 129 -2.83 -4.95 17.61
C GLN A 129 -3.23 -6.24 18.35
N ARG A 130 -4.38 -6.85 18.03
CA ARG A 130 -4.86 -8.10 18.64
C ARG A 130 -4.43 -9.35 17.88
N SER A 131 -3.84 -9.21 16.70
CA SER A 131 -3.30 -10.36 15.98
C SER A 131 -1.98 -10.78 16.65
N PRO A 132 -1.84 -12.02 17.13
CA PRO A 132 -0.61 -12.47 17.77
C PRO A 132 0.53 -12.47 16.74
N PRO A 133 1.79 -12.23 17.17
CA PRO A 133 2.94 -12.54 16.33
C PRO A 133 2.95 -14.05 16.10
N PHE A 134 2.98 -14.48 14.83
CA PHE A 134 3.31 -15.85 14.48
C PHE A 134 4.79 -16.12 14.74
#